data_AF-A0A811KU45-F1
#
_entry.id   AF-A0A811KU45-F1
#
_cell.length_a   1.000
_cell.length_b   1.000
_cell.length_c   1.000
_cell.angle_alpha   90.00
_cell.angle_beta   90.00
_cell.angle_gamma   90.00
#
_symmetry.space_group_name_H-M   'P 1'
#
loop_
_entity.id
_entity.type
_entity.pdbx_description
1 polymer ?
#
loop_
_entity_poly.entity_id
_entity_poly.type
_entity_poly.pdbx_seq_one_letter_code
_entity_poly.pdbx_strand_id
1 'polypeptide(L)'
;MVVDCLIELCQPKPSSDSQTPSGSNVPVNPIFQEDDKAYFTCCNLVHVIDLAKSLIFAKIFIYSVLLAGSLSTNIQPLIEFGFFLAFGLALLSYAALFLGMRRKRFHLFIPYFFVSFVLIVIAVVHLFVDFLDSANTRDTMSSERVSSFIMQIGLIVFEVYCLLVVWRVFIYVCDARSVEEVEEKRLIKQKMYDNYEIAF
;
A
#
# COMPACT_ATOMS: atom_id res chain seq x y z
N MET A 1 14.79 -1.29 -15.52
CA MET A 1 13.35 -0.93 -15.53
C MET A 1 12.64 -1.21 -14.20
N VAL A 2 12.49 -2.47 -13.73
CA VAL A 2 11.89 -2.72 -12.39
C VAL A 2 12.76 -2.19 -11.25
N VAL A 3 14.09 -2.27 -11.40
CA VAL A 3 15.06 -1.76 -10.43
C VAL A 3 15.05 -0.23 -10.36
N ASP A 4 14.91 0.46 -11.49
CA ASP A 4 14.81 1.93 -11.51
C ASP A 4 13.52 2.43 -10.85
N CYS A 5 12.42 1.69 -11.02
CA CYS A 5 11.15 1.97 -10.34
C CYS A 5 11.26 1.76 -8.81
N LEU A 6 12.01 0.75 -8.36
CA LEU A 6 12.33 0.51 -6.95
C LEU A 6 13.20 1.62 -6.34
N ILE A 7 14.12 2.21 -7.14
CA ILE A 7 14.99 3.31 -6.71
C ILE A 7 14.20 4.62 -6.57
N GLU A 8 13.28 4.93 -7.50
CA GLU A 8 12.37 6.08 -7.37
C GLU A 8 11.41 5.95 -6.17
N LEU A 9 11.01 4.72 -5.82
CA LEU A 9 10.19 4.43 -4.64
C LEU A 9 10.91 4.68 -3.30
N CYS A 10 12.23 4.82 -3.29
CA CYS A 10 13.04 4.88 -2.06
C CYS A 10 13.62 6.28 -1.73
N GLN A 11 13.52 7.25 -2.64
CA GLN A 11 14.05 8.60 -2.42
C GLN A 11 12.97 9.54 -1.84
N PRO A 12 13.12 10.06 -0.61
CA PRO A 12 12.43 11.27 -0.19
C PRO A 12 13.12 12.46 -0.86
N LYS A 13 12.41 13.17 -1.75
CA LYS A 13 12.96 14.35 -2.41
C LYS A 13 13.04 15.49 -1.39
N PRO A 14 14.15 16.24 -1.29
CA PRO A 14 14.37 17.21 -0.23
C PRO A 14 13.40 18.38 -0.31
N SER A 15 12.93 18.80 0.86
CA SER A 15 12.15 20.01 1.11
C SER A 15 12.91 21.24 0.62
N SER A 16 12.46 21.83 -0.47
CA SER A 16 12.89 23.17 -0.90
C SER A 16 12.03 24.21 -0.19
N ASP A 17 12.57 24.73 0.92
CA ASP A 17 12.05 25.90 1.61
C ASP A 17 12.48 27.22 0.93
N SER A 18 11.59 28.20 1.06
CA SER A 18 11.77 29.67 0.99
C SER A 18 11.85 30.37 -0.38
N GLN A 19 10.80 31.14 -0.69
CA GLN A 19 10.85 32.61 -0.75
C GLN A 19 9.44 33.24 -0.91
N THR A 20 9.12 34.22 -0.07
CA THR A 20 8.05 35.25 -0.19
C THR A 20 8.80 36.62 -0.17
N PRO A 21 8.23 37.80 -0.54
CA PRO A 21 6.83 38.15 -0.80
C PRO A 21 6.56 39.12 -1.99
N SER A 22 5.32 39.21 -2.47
CA SER A 22 4.78 40.41 -3.16
C SER A 22 3.27 40.27 -3.38
N GLY A 23 2.52 41.28 -2.95
CA GLY A 23 1.06 41.31 -3.02
C GLY A 23 0.51 41.27 -4.44
N SER A 24 -0.49 40.42 -4.63
CA SER A 24 -1.64 40.66 -5.49
C SER A 24 -2.74 39.69 -5.05
N ASN A 25 -3.97 40.18 -5.01
CA ASN A 25 -5.17 39.40 -4.69
C ASN A 25 -5.39 38.35 -5.79
N VAL A 26 -4.75 37.20 -5.65
CA VAL A 26 -5.07 36.00 -6.43
C VAL A 26 -6.08 35.23 -5.59
N PRO A 27 -7.27 34.88 -6.13
CA PRO A 27 -8.13 33.93 -5.45
C PRO A 27 -7.35 32.62 -5.35
N VAL A 28 -6.88 32.30 -4.14
CA VAL A 28 -6.28 31.01 -3.83
C VAL A 28 -7.41 30.00 -3.96
N ASN A 29 -7.54 29.41 -5.14
CA ASN A 29 -8.28 28.17 -5.32
C ASN A 29 -7.51 27.10 -4.52
N PRO A 30 -8.05 26.56 -3.40
CA PRO A 30 -7.46 25.40 -2.78
C PRO A 30 -8.11 24.21 -3.46
N ILE A 31 -7.69 23.95 -4.70
CA ILE A 31 -8.01 22.68 -5.32
C ILE A 31 -6.69 21.95 -5.32
N PHE A 32 -6.55 21.04 -4.35
CA PHE A 32 -5.75 19.83 -4.52
C PHE A 32 -5.92 19.38 -5.96
N GLN A 33 -4.94 19.71 -6.80
CA GLN A 33 -4.92 19.21 -8.16
C GLN A 33 -4.61 17.73 -8.00
N GLU A 34 -5.52 16.87 -8.46
CA GLU A 34 -5.25 15.45 -8.73
C GLU A 34 -4.00 15.25 -9.63
N ASP A 35 -3.43 16.36 -10.16
CA ASP A 35 -2.23 16.52 -10.98
C ASP A 35 -0.94 16.87 -10.22
N ASP A 36 -0.86 16.72 -8.90
CA ASP A 36 0.39 16.98 -8.19
C ASP A 36 1.46 15.92 -8.60
N LYS A 37 2.43 16.33 -9.41
CA LYS A 37 3.46 15.47 -10.06
C LYS A 37 4.27 14.61 -9.08
N ALA A 38 4.22 14.89 -7.78
CA ALA A 38 4.89 14.14 -6.74
C ALA A 38 4.25 12.76 -6.45
N TYR A 39 3.01 12.53 -6.88
CA TYR A 39 2.22 11.35 -6.51
C TYR A 39 1.87 10.42 -7.68
N PHE A 40 2.57 10.57 -8.79
CA PHE A 40 2.56 9.60 -9.87
C PHE A 40 3.75 8.63 -9.72
N THR A 41 3.50 7.35 -9.96
CA THR A 41 4.53 6.30 -10.01
C THR A 41 4.54 5.67 -11.40
N CYS A 42 5.68 5.10 -11.82
CA CYS A 42 5.96 4.67 -13.20
C CYS A 42 5.94 5.83 -14.20
N CYS A 43 7.01 6.63 -14.26
CA CYS A 43 7.22 7.68 -15.28
C CYS A 43 6.08 8.72 -15.39
N ASN A 44 5.49 9.17 -14.27
CA ASN A 44 4.39 10.14 -14.26
C ASN A 44 3.09 9.71 -14.98
N LEU A 45 2.89 8.42 -15.25
CA LEU A 45 1.75 7.96 -16.06
C LEU A 45 0.55 7.47 -15.24
N VAL A 46 0.75 6.99 -14.02
CA VAL A 46 -0.34 6.40 -13.20
C VAL A 46 -0.34 6.96 -11.78
N HIS A 47 -1.49 7.46 -11.36
CA HIS A 47 -1.72 7.94 -10.00
C HIS A 47 -1.58 6.78 -9.00
N VAL A 48 -0.83 7.00 -7.91
CA VAL A 48 -0.47 5.96 -6.93
C VAL A 48 -1.70 5.23 -6.34
N ILE A 49 -2.84 5.92 -6.23
CA ILE A 49 -4.11 5.32 -5.78
C ILE A 49 -4.64 4.26 -6.76
N ASP A 50 -4.60 4.53 -8.07
CA ASP A 50 -5.18 3.61 -9.05
C ASP A 50 -4.27 2.41 -9.28
N LEU A 51 -2.95 2.61 -9.19
CA LEU A 51 -1.99 1.52 -9.12
C LEU A 51 -2.24 0.63 -7.90
N ALA A 52 -2.46 1.21 -6.71
CA ALA A 52 -2.73 0.45 -5.49
C ALA A 52 -4.04 -0.35 -5.59
N LYS A 53 -5.12 0.24 -6.13
CA LYS A 53 -6.37 -0.49 -6.38
C LYS A 53 -6.13 -1.68 -7.31
N SER A 54 -5.47 -1.46 -8.45
CA SER A 54 -5.18 -2.50 -9.43
C SER A 54 -4.36 -3.64 -8.83
N LEU A 55 -3.32 -3.33 -8.05
CA LEU A 55 -2.49 -4.31 -7.36
C LEU A 55 -3.27 -5.11 -6.31
N ILE A 56 -4.16 -4.48 -5.55
CA ILE A 56 -5.02 -5.18 -4.58
C ILE A 56 -5.98 -6.13 -5.31
N PHE A 57 -6.56 -5.72 -6.44
CA PHE A 57 -7.40 -6.62 -7.24
C PHE A 57 -6.61 -7.81 -7.79
N ALA A 58 -5.41 -7.57 -8.34
CA ALA A 58 -4.53 -8.64 -8.81
C ALA A 58 -4.15 -9.59 -7.66
N LYS A 59 -3.85 -9.05 -6.48
CA LYS A 59 -3.53 -9.80 -5.26
C LYS A 59 -4.69 -10.70 -4.82
N ILE A 60 -5.91 -10.17 -4.76
CA ILE A 60 -7.11 -10.96 -4.44
C ILE A 60 -7.29 -12.08 -5.46
N PHE A 61 -7.12 -11.79 -6.75
CA PHE A 61 -7.25 -12.78 -7.82
C PHE A 61 -6.23 -13.93 -7.67
N ILE A 62 -4.94 -13.61 -7.49
CA ILE A 62 -3.88 -14.60 -7.29
C ILE A 62 -4.18 -15.49 -6.08
N TYR A 63 -4.51 -14.89 -4.93
CA TYR A 63 -4.83 -15.66 -3.72
C TYR A 63 -6.09 -16.51 -3.84
N SER A 64 -7.08 -16.04 -4.60
CA SER A 64 -8.31 -16.81 -4.85
C SER A 64 -8.03 -18.04 -5.70
N VAL A 65 -7.17 -17.92 -6.72
CA VAL A 65 -6.73 -19.05 -7.55
C VAL A 65 -5.92 -20.05 -6.72
N LEU A 66 -5.01 -19.57 -5.87
CA LEU A 66 -4.24 -20.43 -4.96
C LEU A 66 -5.15 -21.17 -3.98
N LEU A 67 -6.13 -20.46 -3.39
CA LEU A 67 -7.11 -21.06 -2.48
C LEU A 67 -7.96 -22.13 -3.19
N ALA A 68 -8.43 -21.86 -4.41
CA ALA A 68 -9.18 -22.84 -5.20
C ALA A 68 -8.33 -24.07 -5.54
N GLY A 69 -7.04 -23.89 -5.84
CA GLY A 69 -6.09 -24.99 -6.02
C GLY A 69 -5.94 -25.84 -4.76
N SER A 70 -5.80 -25.20 -3.60
CA SER A 70 -5.72 -25.91 -2.31
C SER A 70 -7.03 -26.64 -1.96
N LEU A 71 -8.19 -26.06 -2.26
CA LEU A 71 -9.49 -26.72 -2.05
C LEU A 71 -9.68 -27.97 -2.94
N SER A 72 -9.05 -28.00 -4.11
CA SER A 72 -9.09 -29.17 -4.99
C SER A 72 -8.24 -30.33 -4.48
N THR A 73 -7.30 -30.07 -3.56
CA THR A 73 -6.50 -31.11 -2.91
C THR A 73 -7.23 -31.62 -1.66
N ASN A 74 -7.24 -32.94 -1.43
CA ASN A 74 -7.88 -33.54 -0.24
C ASN A 74 -7.08 -33.21 1.03
N ILE A 75 -7.18 -31.97 1.49
CA ILE A 75 -6.56 -31.46 2.71
C ILE A 75 -7.48 -31.80 3.91
N GLN A 76 -6.90 -31.91 5.11
CA GLN A 76 -7.69 -32.02 6.33
C GLN A 76 -8.66 -30.83 6.50
N PRO A 77 -9.92 -31.07 6.92
CA PRO A 77 -10.95 -30.04 6.99
C PRO A 77 -10.61 -28.91 7.98
N LEU A 78 -9.79 -29.20 9.00
CA LEU A 78 -9.32 -28.20 9.96
C LEU A 78 -8.38 -27.17 9.30
N ILE A 79 -7.50 -27.63 8.40
CA ILE A 79 -6.55 -26.79 7.68
C ILE A 79 -7.30 -25.94 6.65
N GLU A 80 -8.27 -26.53 5.95
CA GLU A 80 -9.16 -25.84 5.01
C GLU A 80 -9.91 -24.67 5.68
N PHE A 81 -10.52 -24.92 6.84
CA PHE A 81 -11.20 -23.88 7.62
C PHE A 81 -10.25 -22.75 8.04
N GLY A 82 -9.02 -23.09 8.44
CA GLY A 82 -7.97 -22.12 8.77
C GLY A 82 -7.61 -21.23 7.58
N PHE A 83 -7.44 -21.80 6.39
CA PHE A 83 -7.18 -21.03 5.17
C PHE A 83 -8.34 -20.09 4.82
N PHE A 84 -9.58 -20.56 4.96
CA PHE A 84 -10.76 -19.74 4.68
C PHE A 84 -10.86 -18.53 5.64
N LEU A 85 -10.61 -18.75 6.93
CA LEU A 85 -10.56 -17.66 7.92
C LEU A 85 -9.44 -16.66 7.62
N ALA A 86 -8.24 -17.14 7.32
CA ALA A 86 -7.11 -16.28 6.97
C ALA A 86 -7.40 -15.43 5.72
N PHE A 87 -8.00 -16.05 4.70
CA PHE A 87 -8.43 -15.35 3.48
C PHE A 87 -9.50 -14.30 3.77
N GLY A 88 -10.49 -14.62 4.62
CA GLY A 88 -11.52 -13.68 5.05
C GLY A 88 -10.94 -12.46 5.80
N LEU A 89 -9.99 -12.69 6.71
CA LEU A 89 -9.29 -11.61 7.42
C LEU A 89 -8.47 -10.73 6.45
N ALA A 90 -7.82 -11.33 5.46
CA ALA A 90 -7.11 -10.59 4.42
C ALA A 90 -8.07 -9.72 3.59
N LEU A 91 -9.21 -10.26 3.15
CA LEU A 91 -10.24 -9.49 2.45
C LEU A 91 -10.78 -8.32 3.29
N LEU A 92 -11.00 -8.54 4.59
CA LEU A 92 -11.43 -7.48 5.50
C LEU A 92 -10.38 -6.37 5.60
N SER A 93 -9.10 -6.72 5.65
CA SER A 93 -8.00 -5.75 5.65
C SER A 93 -7.93 -4.95 4.34
N TYR A 94 -8.24 -5.57 3.20
CA TYR A 94 -8.31 -4.90 1.89
C TYR A 94 -9.50 -3.95 1.81
N ALA A 95 -10.66 -4.37 2.32
CA ALA A 95 -11.84 -3.51 2.42
C ALA A 95 -11.58 -2.31 3.33
N ALA A 96 -10.90 -2.52 4.47
CA ALA A 96 -10.49 -1.44 5.36
C ALA A 96 -9.55 -0.45 4.66
N LEU A 97 -8.57 -0.93 3.89
CA LEU A 97 -7.68 -0.09 3.10
C LEU A 97 -8.44 0.72 2.05
N PHE A 98 -9.36 0.10 1.31
CA PHE A 98 -10.19 0.79 0.32
C PHE A 98 -11.06 1.89 0.96
N LEU A 99 -11.64 1.58 2.13
CA LEU A 99 -12.41 2.55 2.91
C LEU A 99 -11.51 3.67 3.47
N GLY A 100 -10.28 3.35 3.85
CA GLY A 100 -9.24 4.27 4.29
C GLY A 100 -8.87 5.28 3.20
N MET A 101 -8.66 4.80 1.97
CA MET A 101 -8.44 5.65 0.80
C MET A 101 -9.63 6.57 0.54
N ARG A 102 -10.86 6.05 0.59
CA ARG A 102 -12.08 6.83 0.30
C ARG A 102 -12.41 7.86 1.37
N ARG A 103 -12.15 7.55 2.66
CA ARG A 103 -12.45 8.44 3.80
C ARG A 103 -11.25 9.28 4.26
N LYS A 104 -10.10 9.20 3.58
CA LYS A 104 -8.83 9.83 3.97
C LYS A 104 -8.42 9.55 5.44
N ARG A 105 -8.76 8.36 5.96
CA ARG A 105 -8.47 7.97 7.36
C ARG A 105 -7.30 7.00 7.42
N PHE A 106 -6.15 7.51 7.85
CA PHE A 106 -4.89 6.77 7.94
C PHE A 106 -4.95 5.55 8.89
N HIS A 107 -5.75 5.59 9.97
CA HIS A 107 -5.90 4.46 10.90
C HIS A 107 -6.40 3.17 10.25
N LEU A 108 -7.13 3.26 9.13
CA LEU A 108 -7.67 2.09 8.42
C LEU A 108 -6.61 1.36 7.57
N PHE A 109 -5.42 1.93 7.41
CA PHE A 109 -4.29 1.29 6.72
C PHE A 109 -3.51 0.34 7.64
N ILE A 110 -3.54 0.57 8.95
CA ILE A 110 -2.85 -0.24 9.97
C ILE A 110 -3.16 -1.74 9.85
N PRO A 111 -4.43 -2.20 9.78
CA PRO A 111 -4.73 -3.63 9.69
C PRO A 111 -4.15 -4.26 8.41
N TYR A 112 -4.10 -3.52 7.31
CA TYR A 112 -3.48 -4.01 6.07
C TYR A 112 -1.97 -4.21 6.21
N PHE A 113 -1.27 -3.24 6.80
CA PHE A 113 0.18 -3.35 7.02
C PHE A 113 0.51 -4.53 7.93
N PHE A 114 -0.28 -4.73 9.00
CA PHE A 114 -0.10 -5.84 9.91
C PHE A 114 -0.27 -7.19 9.22
N VAL A 115 -1.37 -7.38 8.49
CA VAL A 115 -1.63 -8.63 7.75
C VAL A 115 -0.56 -8.88 6.69
N SER A 116 -0.18 -7.86 5.93
CA SER A 116 0.84 -7.99 4.88
C SER A 116 2.21 -8.34 5.45
N PHE A 117 2.60 -7.73 6.59
CA PHE A 117 3.85 -8.06 7.27
C PHE A 117 3.86 -9.51 7.77
N VAL A 118 2.77 -9.96 8.39
CA VAL A 118 2.64 -11.35 8.87
C VAL A 118 2.73 -12.34 7.69
N LEU A 119 2.09 -12.04 6.56
CA LEU A 119 2.16 -12.87 5.35
C LEU A 119 3.59 -12.97 4.80
N ILE A 120 4.34 -11.86 4.78
CA ILE A 120 5.75 -11.86 4.35
C ILE A 120 6.57 -12.75 5.28
N VAL A 121 6.41 -12.62 6.60
CA VAL A 121 7.14 -13.46 7.57
C VAL A 121 6.82 -14.94 7.36
N ILE A 122 5.55 -15.29 7.20
CA ILE A 122 5.12 -16.67 6.94
C ILE A 122 5.75 -17.19 5.64
N ALA A 123 5.70 -16.41 4.55
CA ALA A 123 6.27 -16.80 3.26
C ALA A 123 7.80 -17.00 3.34
N VAL A 124 8.51 -16.13 4.06
CA VAL A 124 9.95 -16.26 4.28
C VAL A 124 10.26 -17.52 5.09
N VAL A 125 9.51 -17.81 6.16
CA VAL A 125 9.68 -19.03 6.95
C VAL A 125 9.44 -20.28 6.10
N HIS A 126 8.39 -20.30 5.28
CA HIS A 126 8.13 -21.40 4.36
C HIS A 126 9.28 -21.61 3.37
N LEU A 127 9.81 -20.54 2.78
CA LEU A 127 10.96 -20.62 1.89
C LEU A 127 12.19 -21.21 2.60
N PHE A 128 12.44 -20.84 3.86
CA PHE A 128 13.53 -21.42 4.65
C PHE A 128 13.32 -22.91 4.94
N VAL A 129 12.10 -23.31 5.28
CA VAL A 129 11.76 -24.73 5.53
C VAL A 129 11.98 -25.55 4.25
N ASP A 130 11.47 -25.08 3.12
CA ASP A 130 11.63 -25.79 1.83
C ASP A 130 13.10 -25.84 1.40
N PHE A 131 13.86 -24.78 1.68
CA PHE A 131 15.30 -24.75 1.42
C PHE A 131 16.05 -25.78 2.27
N LEU A 132 15.73 -25.90 3.56
CA LEU A 132 16.33 -26.89 4.46
C LEU A 132 16.00 -28.32 4.02
N ASP A 133 14.75 -28.58 3.61
CA ASP A 133 14.33 -29.90 3.14
C ASP A 133 15.01 -30.28 1.81
N SER A 134 15.16 -29.29 0.91
CA SER A 134 15.92 -29.48 -0.33
C SER A 134 17.43 -29.66 -0.11
N ALA A 135 18.00 -29.13 0.98
CA ALA A 135 19.41 -29.34 1.33
C ALA A 135 19.65 -30.69 2.01
N ASN A 136 18.66 -31.17 2.77
CA ASN A 136 18.70 -32.45 3.46
C ASN A 136 18.48 -33.63 2.49
N THR A 137 17.63 -33.44 1.47
CA THR A 137 17.45 -34.43 0.41
C THR A 137 18.59 -34.30 -0.60
N ARG A 138 19.46 -35.32 -0.67
CA ARG A 138 20.60 -35.41 -1.61
C ARG A 138 20.19 -35.55 -3.09
N ASP A 139 18.92 -35.31 -3.39
CA ASP A 139 18.35 -35.37 -4.72
C ASP A 139 18.66 -34.07 -5.48
N THR A 140 19.33 -34.24 -6.61
CA THR A 140 19.54 -33.25 -7.66
C THR A 140 18.34 -32.35 -7.83
N MET A 141 18.55 -31.02 -7.76
CA MET A 141 17.51 -30.00 -8.00
C MET A 141 16.74 -30.32 -9.29
N SER A 142 15.57 -30.95 -9.15
CA SER A 142 14.69 -31.19 -10.28
C SER A 142 14.15 -29.84 -10.77
N SER A 143 13.91 -29.74 -12.09
CA SER A 143 13.38 -28.50 -12.69
C SER A 143 12.10 -28.02 -12.00
N GLU A 144 11.30 -28.94 -11.45
CA GLU A 144 10.08 -28.63 -10.70
C GLU A 144 10.36 -27.91 -9.38
N ARG A 145 11.36 -28.37 -8.59
CA ARG A 145 11.71 -27.70 -7.31
C ARG A 145 12.23 -26.28 -7.55
N VAL A 146 13.09 -26.10 -8.55
CA VAL A 146 13.59 -24.77 -8.92
C VAL A 146 12.45 -23.84 -9.29
N SER A 147 11.46 -24.32 -10.06
CA SER A 147 10.28 -23.52 -10.42
C SER A 147 9.44 -23.11 -9.20
N SER A 148 9.29 -24.01 -8.21
CA SER A 148 8.59 -23.72 -6.96
C SER A 148 9.29 -22.63 -6.14
N PHE A 149 10.62 -22.70 -6.00
CA PHE A 149 11.40 -21.67 -5.31
C PHE A 149 11.29 -20.30 -6.01
N ILE A 150 11.37 -20.27 -7.34
CA ILE A 150 11.21 -19.03 -8.11
C ILE A 150 9.81 -18.43 -7.89
N MET A 151 8.76 -19.25 -7.92
CA MET A 151 7.39 -18.82 -7.61
C MET A 151 7.27 -18.23 -6.20
N GLN A 152 7.82 -18.90 -5.19
CA GLN A 152 7.79 -18.41 -3.80
C GLN A 152 8.53 -17.09 -3.61
N ILE A 153 9.74 -16.97 -4.18
CA ILE A 153 10.50 -15.72 -4.17
C ILE A 153 9.71 -14.62 -4.89
N GLY A 154 9.09 -14.94 -6.03
CA GLY A 154 8.23 -14.02 -6.77
C GLY A 154 7.06 -13.51 -5.94
N LEU A 155 6.39 -14.38 -5.18
CA LEU A 155 5.31 -14.02 -4.26
C LEU A 155 5.80 -13.10 -3.14
N ILE A 156 6.96 -13.38 -2.54
CA ILE A 156 7.55 -12.52 -1.50
C ILE A 156 7.88 -11.13 -2.06
N VAL A 157 8.54 -11.07 -3.22
CA VAL A 157 8.87 -9.80 -3.89
C VAL A 157 7.60 -9.03 -4.24
N PHE A 158 6.57 -9.71 -4.73
CA PHE A 158 5.27 -9.10 -5.04
C PHE A 158 4.59 -8.54 -3.78
N GLU A 159 4.62 -9.26 -2.66
CA GLU A 159 4.09 -8.80 -1.38
C GLU A 159 4.81 -7.55 -0.87
N VAL A 160 6.15 -7.56 -0.89
CA VAL A 160 6.97 -6.41 -0.52
C VAL A 160 6.65 -5.20 -1.41
N TYR A 161 6.53 -5.43 -2.72
CA TYR A 161 6.17 -4.38 -3.67
C TYR A 161 4.79 -3.78 -3.39
N CYS A 162 3.79 -4.62 -3.11
CA CYS A 162 2.45 -4.14 -2.72
C CYS A 162 2.50 -3.30 -1.45
N LEU A 163 3.29 -3.72 -0.44
CA LEU A 163 3.47 -2.98 0.81
C LEU A 163 4.11 -1.60 0.54
N LEU A 164 5.12 -1.52 -0.32
CA LEU A 164 5.75 -0.26 -0.72
C LEU A 164 4.78 0.69 -1.43
N VAL A 165 3.96 0.17 -2.36
CA VAL A 165 2.97 1.01 -3.06
C VAL A 165 1.92 1.52 -2.07
N VAL A 166 1.40 0.66 -1.19
CA VAL A 166 0.44 1.08 -0.15
C VAL A 166 1.06 2.06 0.84
N TRP A 167 2.35 1.93 1.15
CA TRP A 167 3.09 2.90 1.94
C TRP A 167 3.14 4.28 1.28
N ARG A 168 3.35 4.35 -0.04
CA ARG A 168 3.26 5.62 -0.79
C ARG A 168 1.84 6.20 -0.75
N VAL A 169 0.80 5.37 -0.89
CA VAL A 169 -0.61 5.81 -0.73
C VAL A 169 -0.84 6.35 0.68
N PHE A 170 -0.28 5.71 1.70
CA PHE A 170 -0.41 6.17 3.08
C PHE A 170 0.20 7.57 3.27
N ILE A 171 1.41 7.80 2.76
CA ILE A 171 2.06 9.12 2.78
C ILE A 171 1.18 10.15 2.07
N TYR A 172 0.66 9.83 0.87
CA TYR A 172 -0.24 10.69 0.13
C TYR A 172 -1.49 11.09 0.94
N VAL A 173 -2.13 10.12 1.59
CA VAL A 173 -3.34 10.38 2.41
C VAL A 173 -3.01 11.22 3.64
N CYS A 174 -1.85 10.98 4.27
CA CYS A 174 -1.39 11.79 5.41
C CYS A 174 -1.11 13.23 5.01
N ASP A 175 -0.43 13.45 3.89
CA ASP A 175 -0.13 14.78 3.37
C ASP A 175 -1.41 15.51 3.00
N ALA A 176 -2.32 14.85 2.27
CA ALA A 176 -3.63 15.39 1.90
C ALA A 176 -4.44 15.87 3.11
N ARG A 177 -4.44 15.08 4.20
CA ARG A 177 -5.15 15.44 5.42
C ARG A 177 -4.48 16.59 6.16
N SER A 178 -3.15 16.65 6.18
CA SER A 178 -2.42 17.71 6.88
C SER A 178 -2.72 19.10 6.29
N VAL A 179 -2.88 19.18 4.97
CA VAL A 179 -3.25 20.41 4.28
C VAL A 179 -4.70 20.81 4.58
N GLU A 180 -5.64 19.85 4.56
CA GLU A 180 -7.04 20.11 4.95
C GLU A 180 -7.15 20.66 6.39
N GLU A 181 -6.42 20.09 7.34
CA GLU A 181 -6.42 20.56 8.73
C GLU A 181 -5.83 21.97 8.89
N VAL A 182 -4.86 22.35 8.06
CA VAL A 182 -4.27 23.71 8.07
C VAL A 182 -5.25 24.72 7.48
N GLU A 183 -5.95 24.38 6.40
CA GLU A 183 -6.96 25.25 5.80
C GLU A 183 -8.17 25.47 6.72
N GLU A 184 -8.66 24.41 7.36
CA GLU A 184 -9.76 24.52 8.33
C GLU A 184 -9.39 25.45 9.49
N LYS A 185 -8.17 25.33 10.04
CA LYS A 185 -7.66 26.21 11.09
C LYS A 185 -7.52 27.66 10.63
N ARG A 186 -7.12 27.90 9.37
CA ARG A 186 -7.05 29.26 8.81
C ARG A 186 -8.44 29.88 8.69
N LEU A 187 -9.43 29.14 8.19
CA LEU A 187 -10.80 29.61 8.07
C LEU A 187 -11.45 29.90 9.42
N ILE A 188 -11.21 29.05 10.42
CA ILE A 188 -11.70 29.30 11.79
C ILE A 188 -11.04 30.56 12.39
N LYS A 189 -9.72 30.71 12.21
CA LYS A 189 -8.99 31.88 12.70
C LYS A 189 -9.49 33.15 12.01
N GLN A 190 -9.73 33.13 10.71
CA GLN A 190 -10.27 34.26 9.96
C GLN A 190 -11.68 34.63 10.41
N LYS A 191 -12.59 33.65 10.56
CA LYS A 191 -13.92 33.87 11.14
C LYS A 191 -13.89 34.47 12.53
N MET A 192 -12.92 34.10 13.37
CA MET A 192 -12.76 34.73 14.68
C MET A 192 -12.38 36.22 14.53
N TYR A 193 -11.42 36.56 13.67
CA TYR A 193 -11.04 37.97 13.43
C TYR A 193 -12.21 38.80 12.90
N ASP A 194 -12.93 38.31 11.90
CA ASP A 194 -14.10 39.00 11.33
C ASP A 194 -15.17 39.25 12.41
N ASN A 195 -15.39 38.28 13.32
CA ASN A 195 -16.38 38.41 14.39
C ASN A 195 -15.94 39.38 15.50
N TYR A 196 -14.63 39.57 15.71
CA TYR A 196 -14.10 40.59 16.62
C TYR A 196 -14.24 42.00 16.06
N GLU A 197 -14.11 42.18 14.74
CA GLU A 197 -14.21 43.47 14.06
C GLU A 197 -15.66 44.00 14.03
N ILE A 198 -16.65 43.11 14.06
CA ILE A 198 -18.09 43.47 14.09
C ILE A 198 -18.56 43.83 15.52
N ALA A 199 -17.81 43.44 16.56
CA ALA A 199 -18.19 43.63 17.95
C ALA A 199 -17.72 44.96 18.57
N PHE A 200 -16.99 45.79 17.80
CA PHE A 200 -16.49 47.12 18.18
C PHE A 200 -17.06 48.19 17.26
#